data_AF-A0A433P627-F1
#
_entry.id   AF-A0A433P627-F1
#
_cell.length_a   1.000
_cell.length_b   1.000
_cell.length_c   1.000
_cell.angle_alpha   90.00
_cell.angle_beta   90.00
_cell.angle_gamma   90.00
#
_symmetry.space_group_name_H-M   'P 1'
#
loop_
_entity.id
_entity.type
_entity.pdbx_description
1 polymer ?
#
loop_
_entity_poly.entity_id
_entity_poly.type
_entity_poly.pdbx_seq_one_letter_code
_entity_poly.pdbx_strand_id
1 'polypeptide(L)'
;MALRLASSRVTSLTALRQPTGAILFHAAVAIHATKKTEGSLHWDFERALSIALVPLTAVQLVGGASPATDILLGVVLPLHIHIGMDSVITDYVASRKYPTLNILAVWGMRVATLGVLVGCYSINTSDVGLTEYVARAWKA
;
A
#
# COMPACT_ATOMS: atom_id res chain seq x y z
N MET A 1 -52.44 -23.07 -22.04
CA MET A 1 -52.46 -21.59 -22.08
C MET A 1 -51.92 -21.10 -20.74
N ALA A 2 -50.73 -20.56 -20.57
CA ALA A 2 -49.69 -20.14 -21.49
C ALA A 2 -48.30 -20.36 -20.86
N LEU A 3 -47.34 -20.66 -21.74
CA LEU A 3 -45.90 -20.71 -21.54
C LEU A 3 -45.37 -19.29 -21.26
N ARG A 4 -44.45 -19.10 -20.29
CA ARG A 4 -43.49 -17.99 -20.23
C ARG A 4 -42.17 -18.56 -19.68
N LEU A 5 -41.35 -19.20 -20.51
CA LEU A 5 -40.20 -18.64 -21.25
C LEU A 5 -39.28 -17.74 -20.40
N ALA A 6 -38.04 -18.22 -20.31
CA ALA A 6 -36.88 -17.64 -19.65
C ALA A 6 -36.52 -16.24 -20.18
N SER A 7 -36.00 -15.37 -19.32
CA SER A 7 -35.25 -14.18 -19.72
C SER A 7 -33.79 -14.34 -19.26
N SER A 8 -33.00 -14.83 -20.22
CA SER A 8 -31.58 -14.59 -20.50
C SER A 8 -30.68 -13.96 -19.43
N ARG A 9 -29.65 -14.73 -19.03
CA ARG A 9 -28.33 -14.20 -18.66
C ARG A 9 -27.61 -13.73 -19.93
N VAL A 10 -27.27 -12.44 -20.07
CA VAL A 10 -26.14 -11.97 -20.90
C VAL A 10 -25.57 -10.66 -20.32
N THR A 11 -24.52 -10.82 -19.52
CA THR A 11 -23.22 -10.15 -19.63
C THR A 11 -23.18 -8.74 -20.25
N SER A 12 -23.02 -7.69 -19.43
CA SER A 12 -22.44 -6.42 -19.91
C SER A 12 -20.96 -6.34 -19.54
N LEU A 13 -20.14 -7.17 -20.20
CA LEU A 13 -18.70 -6.94 -20.33
C LEU A 13 -18.42 -5.65 -21.14
N THR A 14 -19.46 -5.04 -21.72
CA THR A 14 -19.42 -3.73 -22.37
C THR A 14 -19.11 -2.59 -21.39
N ALA A 15 -19.42 -2.74 -20.09
CA ALA A 15 -19.11 -1.72 -19.08
C ALA A 15 -17.60 -1.58 -18.78
N LEU A 16 -16.80 -2.61 -19.05
CA LEU A 16 -15.35 -2.58 -18.84
C LEU A 16 -14.56 -2.08 -20.06
N ARG A 17 -15.22 -1.96 -21.21
CA ARG A 17 -14.65 -1.30 -22.39
C ARG A 17 -14.98 0.18 -22.33
N GLN A 18 -14.21 0.93 -21.54
CA GLN A 18 -14.15 2.38 -21.71
C GLN A 18 -13.86 2.63 -23.20
N PRO A 19 -14.75 3.32 -23.95
CA PRO A 19 -14.54 3.55 -25.36
C PRO A 19 -13.31 4.43 -25.51
N THR A 20 -12.20 3.84 -25.95
CA THR A 20 -11.07 4.59 -26.48
C THR A 20 -11.57 5.35 -27.70
N GLY A 21 -12.00 6.61 -27.51
CA GLY A 21 -12.23 7.55 -28.60
C GLY A 21 -13.62 8.17 -28.78
N ALA A 22 -14.60 7.98 -27.88
CA ALA A 22 -15.88 8.70 -27.97
C ALA A 22 -16.09 9.61 -26.76
N ILE A 23 -15.82 10.92 -26.93
CA ILE A 23 -16.04 11.92 -25.90
C ILE A 23 -17.54 12.28 -25.86
N LEU A 24 -18.33 11.48 -25.14
CA LEU A 24 -19.66 11.90 -24.71
C LEU A 24 -19.50 12.74 -23.43
N PHE A 25 -19.39 14.06 -23.60
CA PHE A 25 -19.16 15.04 -22.53
C PHE A 25 -20.26 15.13 -21.45
N HIS A 26 -21.37 14.38 -21.54
CA HIS A 26 -22.57 14.62 -20.72
C HIS A 26 -23.22 13.37 -20.11
N ALA A 27 -22.57 12.20 -20.13
CA ALA A 27 -23.09 11.05 -19.40
C ALA A 27 -22.68 11.12 -17.92
N ALA A 28 -23.64 11.34 -17.02
CA ALA A 28 -23.40 11.25 -15.58
C ALA A 28 -22.89 9.85 -15.22
N VAL A 29 -21.62 9.76 -14.82
CA VAL A 29 -21.04 8.52 -14.28
C VAL A 29 -21.67 8.26 -12.92
N ALA A 30 -22.15 7.03 -12.70
CA ALA A 30 -22.63 6.61 -11.39
C ALA A 30 -21.49 6.73 -10.37
N ILE A 31 -21.64 7.65 -9.41
CA ILE A 31 -20.68 7.82 -8.32
C ILE A 31 -20.87 6.68 -7.33
N HIS A 32 -19.79 5.94 -7.08
CA HIS A 32 -19.78 4.91 -6.05
C HIS A 32 -19.81 5.55 -4.66
N ALA A 33 -20.47 4.92 -3.70
CA ALA A 33 -20.52 5.40 -2.33
C ALA A 33 -19.09 5.51 -1.76
N THR A 34 -18.70 6.71 -1.33
CA THR A 34 -17.36 6.98 -0.81
C THR A 34 -17.21 6.41 0.60
N LYS A 35 -16.10 5.71 0.86
CA LYS A 35 -15.69 5.30 2.20
C LYS A 35 -14.53 6.17 2.67
N LYS A 36 -14.60 6.71 3.89
CA LYS A 36 -13.53 7.58 4.45
C LYS A 36 -12.18 6.87 4.56
N THR A 37 -12.20 5.55 4.75
CA THR A 37 -10.99 4.71 4.83
C THR A 37 -10.21 4.61 3.52
N GLU A 38 -10.85 4.87 2.37
CA GLU A 38 -10.22 4.82 1.04
C GLU A 38 -9.76 6.20 0.56
N GLY A 39 -9.92 7.23 1.40
CA GLY A 39 -9.67 8.62 1.04
C GLY A 39 -9.07 9.39 2.20
N SER A 40 -9.90 10.17 2.90
CA SER A 40 -9.41 11.13 3.90
C SER A 40 -8.58 10.49 5.02
N LEU A 41 -9.06 9.39 5.62
CA LEU A 41 -8.34 8.75 6.74
C LEU A 41 -7.04 8.10 6.29
N HIS A 42 -7.01 7.55 5.07
CA HIS A 42 -5.80 6.98 4.50
C HIS A 42 -4.75 8.07 4.28
N TRP A 43 -5.16 9.21 3.71
CA TRP A 43 -4.29 10.35 3.49
C TRP A 43 -3.73 10.92 4.80
N ASP A 44 -4.60 11.13 5.81
CA ASP A 44 -4.18 11.62 7.12
C ASP A 44 -3.15 10.67 7.77
N PHE A 45 -3.38 9.36 7.66
CA PHE A 45 -2.47 8.34 8.20
C PHE A 45 -1.10 8.34 7.49
N GLU A 46 -1.07 8.44 6.16
CA GLU A 46 0.18 8.56 5.41
C GLU A 46 1.01 9.78 5.83
N ARG A 47 0.34 10.93 6.00
CA ARG A 47 1.00 12.16 6.45
C ARG A 47 1.49 12.03 7.89
N ALA A 48 0.72 11.41 8.77
CA ALA A 48 1.13 11.15 10.14
C ALA A 48 2.39 10.27 10.21
N LEU A 49 2.45 9.18 9.45
CA LEU A 49 3.64 8.32 9.37
C LEU A 49 4.85 9.09 8.81
N SER A 50 4.65 9.90 7.78
CA SER A 50 5.72 10.72 7.17
C SER A 50 6.29 11.72 8.17
N ILE A 51 5.41 12.42 8.91
CA ILE A 51 5.79 13.39 9.93
C ILE A 51 6.51 12.68 11.08
N ALA A 52 6.06 11.50 11.50
CA ALA A 52 6.68 10.73 12.59
C ALA A 52 8.09 10.24 12.25
N LEU A 53 8.36 9.92 10.97
CA LEU A 53 9.70 9.48 10.54
C LEU A 53 10.77 10.57 10.66
N VAL A 54 10.42 11.85 10.53
CA VAL A 54 11.38 12.96 10.64
C VAL A 54 12.09 12.98 12.00
N PRO A 55 11.41 13.08 13.16
CA PRO A 55 12.08 13.05 14.45
C PRO A 55 12.66 11.66 14.77
N LEU A 56 12.02 10.55 14.36
CA LEU A 56 12.56 9.21 14.62
C LEU A 56 13.93 9.00 13.98
N THR A 57 14.11 9.48 12.75
CA THR A 57 15.41 9.42 12.07
C THR A 57 16.41 10.43 12.63
N ALA A 58 15.98 11.68 12.89
CA ALA A 58 16.85 12.72 13.42
C ALA A 58 17.44 12.36 14.80
N VAL A 59 16.64 11.79 15.71
CA VAL A 59 17.09 11.36 17.04
C VAL A 59 18.18 10.29 16.93
N GLN A 60 18.05 9.34 16.01
CA GLN A 60 19.02 8.24 15.86
C GLN A 60 20.32 8.72 15.22
N LEU A 61 20.24 9.68 14.29
CA LEU A 61 21.42 10.25 13.63
C LEU A 61 22.27 11.12 14.56
N VAL A 62 21.65 11.86 15.49
CA VAL A 62 22.35 12.77 16.41
C VAL A 62 22.65 12.10 17.75
N GLY A 63 21.70 11.33 18.28
CA GLY A 63 21.77 10.69 19.61
C GLY A 63 22.39 9.30 19.60
N GLY A 64 22.61 8.70 18.42
CA GLY A 64 23.08 7.32 18.28
C GLY A 64 21.97 6.29 18.45
N ALA A 65 22.34 5.00 18.43
CA ALA A 65 21.40 3.89 18.51
C ALA A 65 20.71 3.85 19.88
N SER A 66 19.37 3.86 19.87
CA SER A 66 18.55 3.69 21.08
C SER A 66 17.51 2.60 20.86
N PRO A 67 17.36 1.61 21.78
CA PRO A 67 16.43 0.51 21.60
C PRO A 67 14.97 0.93 21.42
N ALA A 68 14.52 1.96 22.14
CA ALA A 68 13.14 2.45 22.06
C ALA A 68 12.84 3.05 20.69
N THR A 69 13.75 3.87 20.17
CA THR A 69 13.61 4.49 18.84
C THR A 69 13.84 3.49 17.71
N ASP A 70 14.70 2.49 17.91
CA ASP A 70 14.90 1.39 16.97
C ASP A 70 13.64 0.53 16.81
N ILE A 71 12.95 0.21 17.91
CA ILE A 71 11.67 -0.51 17.86
C ILE A 71 10.62 0.31 17.11
N LEU A 72 10.49 1.60 17.41
CA LEU A 72 9.55 2.48 16.71
C LEU A 72 9.89 2.61 15.22
N LEU A 73 11.16 2.80 14.89
CA LEU A 73 11.64 2.88 13.51
C LEU A 73 11.35 1.56 12.75
N GLY A 74 11.54 0.42 13.41
CA GLY A 74 11.25 -0.92 12.88
C GLY A 74 9.77 -1.19 12.58
N VAL A 75 8.85 -0.32 13.01
CA VAL A 75 7.41 -0.42 12.70
C VAL A 75 6.97 0.70 11.77
N VAL A 76 7.29 1.96 12.12
CA VAL A 76 6.83 3.13 11.38
C VAL A 76 7.41 3.18 9.97
N LEU A 77 8.70 2.82 9.79
CA LEU A 77 9.34 2.84 8.49
C LEU A 77 8.74 1.79 7.54
N PRO A 78 8.61 0.50 7.90
CA PRO A 78 7.94 -0.48 7.03
C PRO A 78 6.50 -0.12 6.69
N LEU A 79 5.73 0.45 7.63
CA LEU A 79 4.36 0.89 7.35
C LEU A 79 4.30 2.04 6.35
N HIS A 80 5.18 3.03 6.47
CA HIS A 80 5.27 4.12 5.49
C HIS A 80 5.62 3.58 4.09
N ILE A 81 6.58 2.65 4.01
CA ILE A 81 6.97 2.01 2.76
C ILE A 81 5.83 1.17 2.18
N HIS A 82 5.07 0.45 3.01
CA HIS A 82 3.93 -0.36 2.57
C HIS A 82 2.91 0.47 1.78
N ILE A 83 2.51 1.62 2.33
CA ILE A 83 1.50 2.49 1.71
C ILE A 83 2.06 3.20 0.47
N GLY A 84 3.33 3.62 0.53
CA GLY A 84 4.03 4.18 -0.64
C GLY A 84 4.10 3.18 -1.79
N MET A 85 4.40 1.92 -1.50
CA MET A 85 4.43 0.86 -2.51
C MET A 85 3.04 0.48 -3.02
N ASP A 86 2.01 0.52 -2.18
CA ASP A 86 0.62 0.31 -2.61
C ASP A 86 0.18 1.39 -3.62
N SER A 87 0.63 2.64 -3.42
CA SER A 87 0.44 3.73 -4.39
C SER A 87 1.12 3.42 -5.73
N VAL A 88 2.38 2.94 -5.70
CA VAL A 88 3.10 2.52 -6.92
C VAL A 88 2.37 1.39 -7.65
N ILE A 89 1.87 0.38 -6.93
CA ILE A 89 1.11 -0.73 -7.53
C ILE A 89 -0.19 -0.20 -8.16
N THR A 90 -0.89 0.71 -7.49
CA THR A 90 -2.15 1.28 -7.96
C THR A 90 -1.96 2.09 -9.26
N ASP A 91 -0.88 2.88 -9.34
CA ASP A 91 -0.61 3.74 -10.50
C ASP A 91 -0.07 2.97 -11.71
N TYR A 92 0.83 2.01 -11.50
CA TYR A 92 1.57 1.37 -12.60
C TYR A 92 1.10 -0.05 -12.92
N VAL A 93 0.47 -0.74 -11.97
CA VAL A 93 0.00 -2.12 -12.10
C VAL A 93 -1.52 -2.16 -12.03
N ALA A 94 -2.17 -1.42 -12.93
CA ALA A 94 -3.62 -1.32 -12.95
C ALA A 94 -4.29 -2.69 -13.14
N SER A 95 -5.20 -3.07 -12.23
CA SER A 95 -5.95 -4.33 -12.26
C SER A 95 -6.74 -4.54 -13.56
N ARG A 96 -7.22 -3.45 -14.17
CA ARG A 96 -7.93 -3.47 -15.46
C ARG A 96 -7.05 -3.95 -16.62
N LYS A 97 -5.75 -3.67 -16.59
CA LYS A 97 -4.80 -4.00 -17.67
C LYS A 97 -4.01 -5.27 -17.37
N TYR A 98 -3.64 -5.46 -16.11
CA TYR A 98 -2.78 -6.56 -15.66
C TYR A 98 -3.38 -7.28 -14.44
N PRO A 99 -4.51 -8.00 -14.58
CA PRO A 99 -5.23 -8.57 -13.43
C PRO A 99 -4.39 -9.56 -12.62
N THR A 100 -3.69 -10.48 -13.27
CA THR A 100 -2.84 -11.47 -12.58
C THR A 100 -1.64 -10.83 -11.91
N LEU A 101 -0.96 -9.91 -12.61
CA LEU A 101 0.24 -9.25 -12.09
C LEU A 101 -0.11 -8.31 -10.93
N ASN A 102 -1.27 -7.64 -10.97
CA ASN A 102 -1.78 -6.85 -9.87
C ASN A 102 -2.01 -7.70 -8.61
N ILE A 103 -2.66 -8.86 -8.74
CA ILE A 103 -2.89 -9.76 -7.59
C ILE A 103 -1.56 -10.23 -7.00
N LEU A 104 -0.61 -10.63 -7.83
CA LEU A 104 0.72 -11.04 -7.38
C LEU A 104 1.48 -9.89 -6.71
N ALA A 105 1.41 -8.67 -7.26
CA ALA A 105 2.06 -7.50 -6.70
C ALA A 105 1.48 -7.13 -5.33
N VAL A 106 0.15 -7.10 -5.20
CA VAL A 106 -0.53 -6.78 -3.92
C VAL A 106 -0.20 -7.81 -2.84
N TRP A 107 -0.31 -9.11 -3.14
CA TRP A 107 -0.01 -10.14 -2.15
C TRP A 107 1.47 -10.26 -1.86
N GLY A 108 2.32 -10.14 -2.88
CA GLY A 108 3.77 -10.09 -2.72
C GLY A 108 4.20 -8.94 -1.82
N MET A 109 3.62 -7.74 -2.01
CA MET A 109 3.87 -6.59 -1.16
C MET A 109 3.48 -6.83 0.30
N ARG A 110 2.31 -7.44 0.54
CA ARG A 110 1.84 -7.78 1.89
C ARG A 110 2.76 -8.79 2.57
N VAL A 111 3.16 -9.85 1.87
CA VAL A 111 4.10 -10.85 2.38
C VAL A 111 5.46 -10.21 2.67
N ALA A 112 5.97 -9.38 1.76
CA ALA A 112 7.22 -8.65 1.96
C ALA A 112 7.16 -7.73 3.18
N THR A 113 6.06 -7.02 3.36
CA THR A 113 5.86 -6.13 4.53
C THR A 113 5.85 -6.90 5.83
N LEU A 114 5.15 -8.03 5.90
CA LEU A 114 5.19 -8.91 7.07
C LEU A 114 6.59 -9.46 7.32
N GLY A 115 7.29 -9.89 6.27
CA GLY A 115 8.67 -10.36 6.37
C GLY A 115 9.62 -9.29 6.90
N VAL A 116 9.51 -8.05 6.42
CA VAL A 116 10.29 -6.91 6.91
C VAL A 116 9.96 -6.61 8.37
N LEU A 117 8.68 -6.56 8.76
CA LEU A 117 8.30 -6.32 10.15
C LEU A 117 8.86 -7.40 11.09
N VAL A 118 8.77 -8.68 10.71
CA VAL A 118 9.36 -9.79 11.49
C VAL A 118 10.89 -9.67 11.55
N GLY A 119 11.55 -9.31 10.44
CA GLY A 119 12.99 -9.08 10.39
C GLY A 119 13.43 -7.93 11.29
N CYS A 120 12.76 -6.79 11.22
CA CYS A 120 13.00 -5.63 12.09
C CYS A 120 12.80 -5.98 13.56
N TYR A 121 11.71 -6.71 13.89
CA TYR A 121 11.48 -7.20 15.25
C TYR A 121 12.65 -8.09 15.72
N SER A 122 13.06 -9.07 14.90
CA SER A 122 14.15 -9.98 15.23
C SER A 122 15.48 -9.24 15.45
N ILE A 123 15.82 -8.25 14.61
CA ILE A 123 17.04 -7.46 14.76
C ILE A 123 17.01 -6.62 16.05
N ASN A 124 15.84 -6.09 16.42
CA ASN A 124 15.69 -5.25 17.60
C ASN A 124 15.65 -6.03 18.92
N THR A 125 15.14 -7.27 18.92
CA THR A 125 15.02 -8.07 20.16
C THR A 125 16.15 -9.07 20.37
N SER A 126 16.75 -9.55 19.28
CA SER A 126 17.68 -10.69 19.32
C SER A 126 19.08 -10.34 18.79
N ASP A 127 19.27 -9.13 18.27
CA ASP A 127 20.54 -8.64 17.72
C ASP A 127 20.84 -7.23 18.29
N VAL A 128 21.76 -6.50 17.65
CA VAL A 128 22.29 -5.20 18.12
C VAL A 128 21.34 -4.02 17.96
N GLY A 129 20.20 -4.17 17.28
CA GLY A 129 19.28 -3.09 16.93
C GLY A 129 19.53 -2.49 15.55
N LEU A 130 18.46 -1.95 14.92
CA LEU A 130 18.49 -1.49 13.54
C LEU A 130 19.54 -0.40 13.27
N THR A 131 19.63 0.63 14.13
CA THR A 131 20.54 1.76 13.87
C THR A 131 21.99 1.35 14.03
N GLU A 132 22.30 0.56 15.06
CA GLU A 132 23.66 0.04 15.27
C GLU A 132 24.05 -0.94 14.16
N TYR A 133 23.11 -1.78 13.70
CA TYR A 133 23.32 -2.67 12.57
C TYR A 133 23.72 -1.90 11.31
N VAL A 134 22.98 -0.82 10.98
CA VAL A 134 23.30 0.05 9.84
C VAL A 134 24.66 0.73 10.03
N ALA A 135 24.96 1.22 11.23
CA ALA A 135 26.24 1.87 11.53
C ALA A 135 27.44 0.93 11.35
N ARG A 136 27.29 -0.35 11.69
CA ARG A 136 28.31 -1.39 11.45
C ARG A 136 28.43 -1.75 9.97
N ALA A 137 27.30 -1.93 9.30
CA ALA A 137 27.25 -2.23 7.87
C ALA A 137 27.91 -1.12 7.03
N TRP A 138 27.80 0.15 7.45
CA TRP A 138 28.42 1.29 6.77
C TRP A 138 29.96 1.29 6.84
N LYS A 139 30.54 0.65 7.85
CA LYS A 139 32.00 0.58 8.05
C LYS A 139 32.63 -0.69 7.51
N ALA A 140 31.81 -1.62 7.00
CA ALA A 140 32.24 -2.88 6.40
C ALA A 140 32.82 -2.64 5.00
#